data_AF-A0A835B4W4-F1
#
_entry.id   AF-A0A835B4W4-F1
#
_cell.length_a   1.000
_cell.length_b   1.000
_cell.length_c   1.000
_cell.angle_alpha   90.00
_cell.angle_beta   90.00
_cell.angle_gamma   90.00
#
_symmetry.space_group_name_H-M   'P 1'
#
loop_
_entity.id
_entity.type
_entity.pdbx_description
1 polymer ?
#
loop_
_entity_poly.entity_id
_entity_poly.type
_entity_poly.pdbx_seq_one_letter_code
_entity_poly.pdbx_strand_id
1 'polypeptide(L)' 'MNSTKFWQVVAHTAKNKSYMIRQGWKRFCKENNLMEGDICTFNVVETTLWHVIITRWKEKINQSFYVS' A
#
# COMPACT_ATOMS: atom_id res chain seq x y z
N MET A 1 -7.68 2.20 22.81
CA MET A 1 -8.53 2.74 21.72
C MET A 1 -7.84 2.42 20.41
N ASN A 2 -8.30 1.40 19.67
CA ASN A 2 -7.77 1.11 18.34
C ASN A 2 -8.31 2.18 17.38
N SER A 3 -7.60 3.28 17.23
CA SER A 3 -7.96 4.30 16.24
C SER A 3 -7.75 3.70 14.85
N THR A 4 -8.84 3.50 14.13
CA THR A 4 -8.76 3.21 12.70
C THR A 4 -8.12 4.41 12.03
N LYS A 5 -6.92 4.22 11.45
CA LYS A 5 -6.22 5.28 10.73
C LYS A 5 -6.79 5.41 9.33
N PHE A 6 -6.88 6.64 8.85
CA PHE A 6 -7.30 6.96 7.49
C PHE A 6 -6.34 7.96 6.88
N TRP A 7 -6.14 7.85 5.57
CA TRP A 7 -5.30 8.75 4.81
C TRP A 7 -6.11 9.30 3.65
N GLN A 8 -6.36 10.61 3.67
CA GLN A 8 -6.90 11.29 2.51
C GLN A 8 -5.84 11.32 1.41
N VAL A 9 -6.21 10.81 0.24
CA VAL A 9 -5.38 10.79 -0.97
C VAL A 9 -6.15 11.37 -2.15
N VAL A 10 -5.43 11.97 -3.10
CA VAL A 10 -6.04 12.51 -4.32
C VAL A 10 -5.63 11.66 -5.52
N ALA A 11 -6.63 11.15 -6.23
CA ALA A 11 -6.46 10.46 -7.50
C ALA A 11 -6.65 11.44 -8.67
N HIS A 12 -5.74 11.40 -9.63
CA HIS A 12 -5.83 12.18 -10.86
C HIS A 12 -5.76 11.26 -12.08
N THR A 13 -6.52 11.60 -13.12
CA THR A 13 -6.34 11.02 -14.45
C THR A 13 -5.06 11.58 -15.08
N ALA A 14 -4.12 10.71 -15.43
CA ALA A 14 -2.95 11.06 -16.20
C ALA A 14 -3.27 11.16 -17.70
N LYS A 15 -2.40 11.84 -18.46
CA LYS A 15 -2.56 12.08 -19.91
C LYS A 15 -2.75 10.80 -20.74
N ASN A 16 -2.27 9.67 -20.24
CA ASN A 16 -2.35 8.35 -20.88
C ASN A 16 -3.57 7.52 -20.45
N LYS A 17 -4.65 8.15 -19.96
CA LYS A 17 -5.85 7.48 -19.43
C LYS A 17 -5.57 6.56 -18.22
N SER A 18 -4.42 6.67 -17.58
CA SER A 18 -4.15 5.99 -16.31
C SER A 18 -4.64 6.82 -15.13
N TYR A 19 -4.80 6.19 -13.97
CA TYR A 19 -5.12 6.86 -12.72
C TYR A 19 -3.89 6.84 -11.82
N MET A 20 -3.55 7.99 -11.26
CA MET A 20 -2.43 8.14 -10.34
C MET A 20 -2.90 8.69 -9.00
N ILE A 21 -2.58 7.99 -7.91
CA ILE A 21 -2.72 8.51 -6.56
C ILE A 21 -1.47 9.35 -6.27
N ARG A 22 -1.62 10.67 -6.07
CA ARG A 22 -0.49 11.58 -5.85
C ARG A 22 -0.49 12.13 -4.44
N GLN A 23 -1.26 13.19 -4.21
CA GLN A 23 -1.26 13.88 -2.93
C GLN A 23 -1.72 12.92 -1.82
N GLY A 24 -1.04 12.94 -0.68
CA GLY A 24 -1.31 12.05 0.46
C GLY A 24 -0.70 10.65 0.34
N TRP A 25 -0.41 10.16 -0.87
CA TRP A 25 0.16 8.81 -1.04
C TRP A 25 1.52 8.64 -0.36
N LYS A 26 2.42 9.62 -0.51
CA LYS A 26 3.73 9.60 0.16
C LYS A 26 3.61 9.52 1.70
N ARG A 27 2.61 10.18 2.29
CA ARG A 27 2.33 10.13 3.73
C ARG A 27 1.83 8.74 4.13
N PHE A 28 0.88 8.18 3.37
CA PHE A 28 0.41 6.81 3.57
C PHE A 28 1.57 5.81 3.55
N CYS A 29 2.46 5.88 2.55
CA CYS A 29 3.62 4.99 2.46
C CYS A 29 4.55 5.12 3.67
N LYS A 30 4.86 6.36 4.08
CA LYS A 30 5.75 6.62 5.22
C LYS A 30 5.17 6.10 6.54
N GLU A 31 3.91 6.39 6.82
CA GLU A 31 3.28 6.01 8.09
C GLU A 31 3.00 4.51 8.20
N ASN A 32 2.88 3.82 7.07
CA ASN A 32 2.71 2.38 7.02
C ASN A 32 4.01 1.63 6.71
N ASN A 33 5.17 2.31 6.60
CA ASN A 33 6.44 1.68 6.19
C ASN A 33 6.27 0.80 4.94
N LEU A 34 5.60 1.32 3.90
CA LEU A 34 5.41 0.60 2.65
C LEU A 34 6.75 0.49 1.91
N MET A 35 7.14 -0.72 1.53
CA MET A 35 8.38 -1.00 0.81
C MET A 35 8.09 -1.50 -0.60
N GLU A 36 9.10 -1.45 -1.47
CA GLU A 36 9.01 -2.10 -2.79
C GLU A 36 8.78 -3.60 -2.61
N GLY A 37 7.91 -4.17 -3.45
CA GLY A 37 7.45 -5.56 -3.34
C GLY A 37 6.19 -5.75 -2.50
N ASP A 38 5.88 -4.85 -1.57
CA ASP A 38 4.61 -4.92 -0.82
C ASP A 38 3.40 -4.72 -1.75
N ILE A 39 2.32 -5.45 -1.47
CA ILE A 39 1.08 -5.39 -2.24
C ILE A 39 0.01 -4.65 -1.44
N CYS A 40 -0.51 -3.56 -1.99
CA CYS A 40 -1.69 -2.88 -1.45
C CYS A 40 -2.96 -3.35 -2.18
N THR A 41 -3.85 -4.03 -1.47
CA THR A 41 -5.18 -4.41 -1.98
C THR A 41 -6.21 -3.40 -1.51
N PHE A 42 -6.91 -2.77 -2.46
CA PHE A 42 -7.94 -1.76 -2.19
C PHE A 42 -9.33 -2.39 -2.29
N ASN A 43 -10.03 -2.46 -1.18
CA ASN A 43 -11.43 -2.88 -1.11
C ASN A 43 -12.32 -1.63 -1.07
N VAL A 44 -13.19 -1.48 -2.08
CA VAL A 44 -14.09 -0.32 -2.18
C VAL A 44 -15.23 -0.51 -1.17
N VAL A 45 -15.31 0.39 -0.18
CA VAL A 45 -16.43 0.46 0.78
C VAL A 45 -17.46 1.46 0.27
N GLU A 46 -16.99 2.64 -0.16
CA GLU A 46 -17.77 3.68 -0.82
C GLU A 46 -16.96 4.28 -1.97
N THR A 47 -17.57 5.17 -2.77
CA THR A 47 -16.92 5.82 -3.91
C THR A 47 -15.58 6.48 -3.55
N THR A 48 -15.48 7.07 -2.35
CA THR A 48 -14.30 7.80 -1.87
C THR A 48 -13.66 7.19 -0.62
N LEU A 49 -14.16 6.05 -0.13
CA LEU A 49 -13.67 5.37 1.06
C LEU A 49 -13.26 3.94 0.72
N TRP A 50 -11.95 3.67 0.72
CA TRP A 50 -11.40 2.36 0.41
C TRP A 50 -10.63 1.82 1.61
N HIS A 51 -10.92 0.58 1.97
CA HIS A 51 -10.15 -0.15 2.96
C HIS A 51 -8.90 -0.74 2.29
N VAL A 52 -7.73 -0.50 2.86
CA VAL A 52 -6.46 -0.96 2.29
C VAL A 52 -5.87 -2.07 3.15
N ILE A 53 -5.63 -3.22 2.53
CA ILE A 53 -4.89 -4.34 3.13
C ILE A 53 -3.48 -4.32 2.54
N ILE A 54 -2.47 -4.25 3.40
CA ILE A 54 -1.07 -4.29 2.98
C ILE A 54 -0.52 -5.69 3.23
N THR A 55 -0.32 -6.45 2.15
CA THR A 55 0.34 -7.75 2.20
C THR A 55 1.83 -7.53 2.04
N ARG A 56 2.59 -7.85 3.10
CA ARG A 56 4.04 -7.65 3.12
C ARG A 56 4.74 -8.71 2.32
N TRP A 57 5.61 -8.28 1.42
CA TRP A 57 6.48 -9.23 0.75
C TRP A 57 7.52 -9.74 1.75
N LYS A 58 7.65 -11.05 1.83
CA LYS A 58 8.75 -11.71 2.53
C LYS A 58 9.64 -12.28 1.45
N GLU A 59 10.86 -11.79 1.34
CA GLU A 59 11.91 -12.58 0.72
C GLU A 59 11.89 -13.94 1.41
N LYS A 60 11.81 -15.02 0.64
CA LYS A 60 12.30 -16.31 1.11
C LYS A 60 13.79 -16.09 1.31
N ILE A 61 14.20 -15.64 2.50
CA ILE A 61 15.59 -15.73 2.93
C ILE A 61 15.97 -17.18 2.68
N ASN A 62 16.98 -17.39 1.85
CA ASN A 62 17.55 -18.69 1.51
C ASN A 62 17.56 -19.61 2.73
N GLN A 63 16.60 -20.52 2.80
CA GLN A 63 16.58 -21.63 3.72
C GLN A 63 17.55 -22.72 3.20
N SER A 64 18.76 -22.27 2.83
CA SER A 64 19.88 -23.10 2.37
C SER A 64 21.20 -22.67 3.03
N PHE A 65 21.15 -22.08 4.21
CA PHE A 65 22.30 -22.05 5.11
C PHE A 65 21.97 -22.95 6.30
N TYR A 66 22.88 -23.89 6.61
CA TYR A 66 22.83 -24.98 7.60
C TYR A 66 22.45 -26.40 7.11
N VAL A 67 23.09 -26.87 6.05
CA VAL A 67 23.68 -28.23 5.98
C VAL A 67 25.00 -28.01 5.23
N SER A 68 26.20 -28.25 5.73
CA SER A 68 26.77 -29.08 6.81
C SER A 68 28.01 -28.38 7.37
#